data_AF-A0A1V8TVJ1-F1
#
_entry.id   AF-A0A1V8TVJ1-F1
#
_cell.length_a   1.000
_cell.length_b   1.000
_cell.length_c   1.000
_cell.angle_alpha   90.00
_cell.angle_beta   90.00
_cell.angle_gamma   90.00
#
_symmetry.space_group_name_H-M   'P 1'
#
loop_
_entity.id
_entity.type
_entity.pdbx_description
1 polymer ?
#
loop_
_entity_poly.entity_id
_entity_poly.type
_entity_poly.pdbx_seq_one_letter_code
_entity_poly.pdbx_strand_id
1 'polypeptide(L)'
;MKSYPGLKFTRSKNAAEQAAFEALVGSPNVNGIAWLFIQHAEALGHMTIKSITVWDPTPGRDRPYSPDFNKISESLNMWIETAPLADVKERRRARL
;
A
#
# COMPACT_ATOMS: atom_id res chain seq x y z
N MET A 1 -9.39 7.47 -12.45
CA MET A 1 -8.67 7.10 -11.21
C MET A 1 -7.43 7.99 -11.15
N LYS A 2 -7.21 8.75 -10.06
CA LYS A 2 -6.00 9.61 -9.96
C LYS A 2 -4.77 8.70 -9.91
N SER A 3 -3.82 8.92 -10.83
CA SER A 3 -2.50 8.27 -10.76
C SER A 3 -1.60 9.17 -9.93
N TYR A 4 -1.21 8.71 -8.75
CA TYR A 4 -0.20 9.41 -7.96
C TYR A 4 1.19 9.09 -8.54
N PRO A 5 2.10 10.08 -8.57
CA PRO A 5 3.48 9.82 -8.92
C PRO A 5 4.08 8.79 -7.94
N GLY A 6 5.11 8.06 -8.38
CA GLY A 6 5.94 7.21 -7.51
C GLY A 6 5.72 5.71 -7.59
N LEU A 7 6.17 5.04 -6.52
CA LEU A 7 6.24 3.58 -6.43
C LEU A 7 4.93 3.05 -5.84
N LYS A 8 4.22 2.25 -6.64
CA LYS A 8 2.97 1.60 -6.25
C LYS A 8 3.21 0.16 -5.83
N PHE A 9 2.85 -0.16 -4.59
CA PHE A 9 2.93 -1.47 -4.00
C PHE A 9 1.54 -2.08 -3.95
N THR A 10 1.42 -3.31 -4.44
CA THR A 10 0.19 -4.10 -4.42
C THR A 10 0.51 -5.52 -4.00
N ARG A 11 -0.50 -6.25 -3.52
CA ARG A 11 -0.36 -7.70 -3.36
C ARG A 11 0.13 -8.35 -4.65
N SER A 12 1.12 -9.21 -4.55
CA SER A 12 1.78 -9.86 -5.69
C SER A 12 1.93 -11.36 -5.46
N LYS A 13 2.06 -12.13 -6.54
CA LYS A 13 2.49 -13.54 -6.49
C LYS A 13 4.02 -13.65 -6.40
N ASN A 14 4.74 -12.58 -6.74
CA ASN A 14 6.19 -12.52 -6.58
C ASN A 14 6.51 -12.32 -5.09
N ALA A 15 7.36 -13.18 -4.52
CA ALA A 15 7.67 -13.18 -3.09
C ALA A 15 8.32 -11.87 -2.62
N ALA A 16 9.23 -11.29 -3.40
CA ALA A 16 9.92 -10.06 -3.03
C ALA A 16 8.96 -8.85 -3.04
N GLU A 17 8.11 -8.75 -4.07
CA GLU A 17 7.10 -7.69 -4.15
C GLU A 17 6.02 -7.83 -3.05
N GLN A 18 5.62 -9.06 -2.74
CA GLN A 18 4.67 -9.34 -1.65
C GLN A 18 5.28 -8.96 -0.29
N ALA A 19 6.54 -9.32 -0.04
CA ALA A 19 7.24 -8.94 1.18
C ALA A 19 7.36 -7.41 1.32
N ALA A 20 7.64 -6.70 0.22
CA ALA A 20 7.68 -5.23 0.24
C ALA A 20 6.31 -4.62 0.58
N PHE A 21 5.22 -5.15 0.02
CA PHE A 21 3.87 -4.70 0.35
C PHE A 21 3.51 -4.99 1.82
N GLU A 22 3.81 -6.19 2.32
CA GLU A 22 3.55 -6.56 3.73
C GLU A 22 4.39 -5.74 4.71
N ALA A 23 5.64 -5.44 4.38
CA ALA A 23 6.49 -4.56 5.18
C ALA A 23 5.89 -3.15 5.31
N LEU A 24 5.35 -2.59 4.22
CA LEU A 24 4.65 -1.31 4.27
C LEU A 24 3.38 -1.38 5.12
N VAL A 25 2.58 -2.44 4.99
CA VAL A 25 1.37 -2.64 5.81
C VAL A 25 1.71 -2.74 7.30
N GLY A 26 2.81 -3.41 7.64
CA GLY A 26 3.30 -3.55 9.01
C GLY A 26 3.97 -2.31 9.58
N SER A 27 4.26 -1.30 8.76
CA SER A 27 4.92 -0.07 9.20
C SER A 27 4.03 0.71 10.20
N PRO A 28 4.62 1.47 11.14
CA PRO A 28 3.85 2.28 12.09
C PRO A 28 2.81 3.20 11.43
N ASN A 29 3.12 3.73 10.24
CA ASN A 29 2.26 4.66 9.50
C ASN A 29 1.02 3.99 8.87
N VAL A 30 1.06 2.68 8.62
CA VAL A 30 -0.01 1.94 7.93
C VAL A 30 -0.74 0.97 8.86
N ASN A 31 -0.04 0.41 9.85
CA ASN A 31 -0.58 -0.60 10.74
C ASN A 31 -1.84 -0.10 11.47
N GLY A 32 -1.89 1.17 11.88
CA GLY A 32 -3.10 1.75 12.50
C GLY A 32 -4.34 1.65 11.62
N ILE A 33 -4.21 1.87 10.30
CA ILE A 33 -5.31 1.73 9.34
C ILE A 33 -5.69 0.26 9.15
N ALA A 34 -4.71 -0.64 9.11
CA ALA A 34 -4.97 -2.08 9.05
C ALA A 34 -5.75 -2.55 10.29
N TRP A 35 -5.36 -2.07 11.47
CA TRP A 35 -6.04 -2.35 12.73
C TRP A 35 -7.48 -1.84 12.73
N LEU A 36 -7.72 -0.61 12.26
CA LEU A 36 -9.07 -0.04 12.12
C LEU A 36 -9.98 -0.95 11.28
N PHE A 37 -9.48 -1.47 10.15
CA PHE A 37 -10.26 -2.38 9.29
C PHE A 37 -10.55 -3.73 9.95
N ILE A 38 -9.65 -4.25 10.78
CA ILE A 38 -9.86 -5.49 11.53
C ILE A 38 -10.91 -5.27 12.62
N GLN A 39 -10.79 -4.19 13.37
CA GLN A 39 -11.54 -3.89 14.59
C GLN A 39 -12.99 -3.47 14.30
N HIS A 40 -13.22 -2.82 13.16
CA HIS A 40 -14.53 -2.34 12.72
C HIS A 40 -14.95 -2.97 11.38
N ALA A 41 -14.58 -4.22 11.14
CA ALA A 41 -14.77 -4.90 9.86
C ALA A 41 -16.21 -4.85 9.36
N GLU A 42 -17.20 -5.15 10.20
CA GLU A 42 -18.62 -5.12 9.80
C GLU A 42 -19.10 -3.70 9.48
N ALA A 43 -18.79 -2.75 10.36
CA ALA A 43 -19.17 -1.34 10.19
C ALA A 43 -18.54 -0.68 8.95
N LEU A 44 -17.36 -1.16 8.54
CA LEU A 44 -16.63 -0.65 7.40
C LEU A 44 -16.85 -1.48 6.12
N GLY A 45 -17.66 -2.55 6.15
CA GLY A 45 -17.95 -3.37 4.97
C GLY A 45 -16.79 -4.26 4.52
N HIS A 46 -16.03 -4.81 5.48
CA HIS A 46 -14.88 -5.69 5.26
C HIS A 46 -13.84 -5.12 4.29
N MET A 47 -13.39 -3.91 4.54
CA MET A 47 -12.38 -3.23 3.71
C MET A 47 -10.98 -3.81 3.94
N THR A 48 -10.12 -3.63 2.94
CA THR A 48 -8.70 -3.95 3.01
C THR A 48 -7.87 -2.95 2.21
N ILE A 49 -6.58 -2.85 2.52
CA ILE A 49 -5.63 -2.07 1.73
C ILE A 49 -5.47 -2.75 0.37
N LYS A 50 -5.82 -2.07 -0.71
CA LYS A 50 -5.66 -2.54 -2.09
C LYS A 50 -4.28 -2.22 -2.65
N SER A 51 -3.79 -1.02 -2.39
CA SER A 51 -2.47 -0.58 -2.81
C SER A 51 -1.93 0.54 -1.92
N ILE A 52 -0.62 0.71 -1.91
CA ILE A 52 0.09 1.80 -1.24
C ILE A 52 0.99 2.44 -2.29
N THR A 53 0.86 3.75 -2.52
CA THR A 53 1.76 4.51 -3.39
C THR A 53 2.61 5.42 -2.54
N VAL A 54 3.92 5.44 -2.79
CA VAL A 54 4.89 6.25 -2.06
C VAL A 54 5.69 7.11 -3.04
N TRP A 55 5.82 8.40 -2.75
CA TRP A 55 6.56 9.36 -3.59
C TRP A 55 7.28 10.43 -2.77
N ASP A 56 8.29 11.02 -3.39
CA ASP A 56 8.96 12.20 -2.86
C ASP A 56 8.13 13.45 -3.23
N PRO A 57 7.78 14.32 -2.27
CA PRO A 57 7.02 15.56 -2.55
C PRO A 57 7.83 16.60 -3.33
N THR A 58 9.15 16.44 -3.47
CA THR A 58 10.04 17.40 -4.12
C THR A 58 9.72 17.49 -5.62
N PRO A 59 9.46 18.70 -6.16
CA PRO A 59 9.21 18.88 -7.58
C PRO A 59 10.30 18.26 -8.46
N GLY A 60 9.90 17.42 -9.42
CA GLY A 60 10.82 16.72 -10.32
C GLY A 60 11.42 15.41 -9.77
N ARG A 61 11.05 15.00 -8.54
CA ARG A 61 11.43 13.71 -7.95
C ARG A 61 10.18 12.90 -7.61
N ASP A 62 9.63 12.22 -8.61
CA ASP A 62 8.41 11.44 -8.39
C ASP A 62 8.65 10.11 -7.65
N ARG A 63 9.91 9.67 -7.53
CA ARG A 63 10.28 8.41 -6.87
C ARG A 63 11.23 8.67 -5.71
N PRO A 64 11.10 7.93 -4.60
CA PRO A 64 12.10 7.97 -3.52
C PRO A 64 13.50 7.74 -4.07
N TYR A 65 14.45 8.58 -3.65
CA TYR A 65 15.85 8.50 -4.09
C TYR A 65 16.54 7.20 -3.68
N SER A 66 16.11 6.60 -2.56
CA SER A 66 16.58 5.30 -2.06
C SER A 66 15.41 4.32 -1.94
N PRO A 67 15.53 3.07 -2.45
CA PRO A 67 14.58 2.00 -2.17
C PRO A 67 14.72 1.45 -0.73
N ASP A 68 15.82 1.78 -0.05
CA ASP A 68 16.02 1.49 1.36
C ASP A 68 15.35 2.58 2.20
N PHE A 69 14.14 2.29 2.66
CA PHE A 69 13.32 3.16 3.50
C PHE A 69 13.98 3.54 4.83
N ASN A 70 15.01 2.81 5.28
CA ASN A 70 15.76 3.16 6.49
C ASN A 70 16.78 4.28 6.28
N LYS A 71 17.10 4.60 5.02
CA LYS A 71 18.04 5.68 4.64
C LYS A 71 17.32 6.94 4.16
N ILE A 72 16.00 6.97 4.30
CA ILE A 72 15.18 8.09 3.85
C ILE A 72 15.16 9.12 4.98
N SER A 73 15.95 10.18 4.81
CA SER A 73 15.94 11.36 5.68
C SER A 73 14.85 12.37 5.30
N GLU A 74 14.16 12.15 4.18
CA GLU A 74 13.14 13.05 3.62
C GLU A 74 11.72 12.62 4.00
N SER A 75 10.81 13.57 4.15
CA SER A 75 9.39 13.27 4.38
C SER A 75 8.77 12.76 3.08
N LEU A 76 8.54 11.45 2.96
CA LEU A 76 7.82 10.89 1.82
C LEU A 76 6.32 11.01 1.99
N ASN A 77 5.64 11.22 0.87
CA ASN A 77 4.19 11.15 0.82
C ASN A 77 3.72 9.72 0.56
N MET A 78 2.56 9.38 1.11
CA MET A 78 1.94 8.08 0.95
C MET A 78 0.45 8.22 0.64
N TRP A 79 -0.03 7.39 -0.28
CA TRP A 79 -1.43 7.25 -0.63
C TRP A 79 -1.86 5.79 -0.45
N ILE A 80 -2.92 5.56 0.30
CA ILE A 80 -3.44 4.22 0.57
C ILE A 80 -4.77 4.10 -0.16
N GLU A 81 -4.83 3.23 -1.17
CA GLU A 81 -6.09 2.84 -1.79
C GLU A 81 -6.67 1.64 -1.03
N THR A 82 -7.95 1.71 -0.72
CA THR A 82 -8.68 0.65 -0.03
C THR A 82 -9.76 0.08 -0.94
N ALA A 83 -10.17 -1.16 -0.70
CA ALA A 83 -11.27 -1.80 -1.40
C ALA A 83 -11.93 -2.86 -0.53
N PRO A 84 -13.17 -3.26 -0.84
CA PRO A 84 -13.78 -4.43 -0.22
C PRO A 84 -12.87 -5.66 -0.36
N LEU A 85 -12.77 -6.46 0.69
CA LEU A 85 -11.94 -7.66 0.71
C LEU A 85 -12.34 -8.66 -0.38
N ALA A 86 -13.63 -8.70 -0.75
CA ALA A 86 -14.16 -9.53 -1.83
C ALA A 86 -13.50 -9.20 -3.19
N ASP A 87 -13.43 -7.92 -3.54
CA ASP A 87 -12.88 -7.43 -4.80
C ASP A 87 -11.39 -7.75 -4.98
N VAL A 88 -10.65 -7.83 -3.86
CA VAL A 88 -9.25 -8.22 -3.86
C VAL A 88 -9.08 -9.74 -3.99
N LYS A 89 -9.96 -10.52 -3.34
CA LYS A 89 -9.94 -11.99 -3.40
C LYS A 89 -10.32 -12.51 -4.79
N GLU A 90 -11.26 -11.89 -5.48
CA GLU A 90 -11.73 -12.34 -6.80
C GLU A 90 -10.65 -12.20 -7.88
N ARG A 91 -9.84 -11.12 -7.83
CA ARG A 91 -8.66 -10.97 -8.69
C ARG A 91 -7.60 -12.06 -8.48
N ARG A 92 -7.58 -12.73 -7.32
CA ARG A 92 -6.69 -13.87 -7.05
C ARG A 92 -7.14 -15.12 -7.80
N ARG A 93 -8.45 -15.30 -8.02
CA ARG A 93 -9.04 -16.46 -8.72
C ARG A 93 -9.10 -16.28 -10.24
N ALA A 94 -9.39 -15.08 -10.74
CA ALA A 94 -9.60 -14.82 -12.18
C ALA A 94 -8.33 -14.78 -13.07
N ARG A 95 -7.15 -15.11 -12.54
CA ARG A 95 -5.87 -15.16 -13.28
C ARG A 95 -5.24 -16.56 -13.26
N LEU A 96 -6.08 -17.58 -13.38
CA LEU A 96 -5.74 -18.98 -13.67
C LEU A 96 -6.40 -19.34 -15.00
#